data_AF-A0A7W4W2F5-F1
#
_entry.id   AF-A0A7W4W2F5-F1
#
_cell.length_a   1.000
_cell.length_b   1.000
_cell.length_c   1.000
_cell.angle_alpha   90.00
_cell.angle_beta   90.00
_cell.angle_gamma   90.00
#
_symmetry.space_group_name_H-M   'P 1'
#
loop_
_entity.id
_entity.type
_entity.pdbx_description
1 polymer ?
#
loop_
_entity_poly.entity_id
_entity_poly.type
_entity_poly.pdbx_seq_one_letter_code
_entity_poly.pdbx_strand_id
1 'polypeptide(L)'
;MAQNPFYVYALKDPRQKPAKPFYIGKGTGNRAWEHLNEVSDSEKSGVIQEIHDAGLKVLHTVISDNLTEEQALKIEAELISAFGIRSQGGLLTNRVRPNPENISKKVKVNIPEGCYEKAQMGLDFIKSAIMELAKANPSGIKNSDAAKYLGLQSDYGGGSKDYLSYSILGILMKEGRMVRNEKKKHVAKSE
;
A
#
# COMPACT_ATOMS: atom_id res chain seq x y z
N MET A 1 -3.53 -17.87 24.02
CA MET A 1 -3.53 -16.62 23.23
C MET A 1 -3.95 -16.97 21.83
N ALA A 2 -4.89 -16.25 21.22
CA ALA A 2 -5.30 -16.52 19.84
C ALA A 2 -4.12 -16.23 18.90
N GLN A 3 -3.79 -17.18 18.03
CA GLN A 3 -2.71 -17.03 17.06
C GLN A 3 -3.18 -16.11 15.94
N ASN A 4 -2.41 -15.07 15.60
CA ASN A 4 -2.80 -14.19 14.51
C ASN A 4 -2.60 -14.92 13.17
N PRO A 5 -3.56 -14.85 12.24
CA PRO A 5 -3.56 -15.72 11.07
C PRO A 5 -2.63 -15.25 9.95
N PHE A 6 -2.06 -14.04 10.03
CA PHE A 6 -1.28 -13.45 8.95
C PHE A 6 0.20 -13.83 9.00
N TYR A 7 0.77 -13.97 7.81
CA TYR A 7 2.20 -14.17 7.59
C TYR A 7 2.63 -13.49 6.29
N VAL A 8 3.94 -13.23 6.16
CA VAL A 8 4.59 -12.77 4.93
C VAL A 8 5.47 -13.87 4.39
N TYR A 9 5.45 -14.08 3.08
CA TYR A 9 6.17 -15.14 2.39
C TYR A 9 6.91 -14.65 1.15
N ALA A 10 7.93 -15.41 0.74
CA ALA A 10 8.63 -15.26 -0.53
C ALA A 10 8.41 -16.47 -1.43
N LEU A 11 8.30 -16.23 -2.73
CA LEU A 11 8.53 -17.23 -3.78
C LEU A 11 9.92 -17.03 -4.36
N LYS A 12 10.70 -18.12 -4.47
CA LYS A 12 12.07 -18.09 -5.00
C LYS A 12 12.22 -19.02 -6.19
N ASP A 13 13.03 -18.59 -7.14
CA ASP A 13 13.32 -19.32 -8.38
C ASP A 13 14.51 -20.28 -8.17
N PRO A 14 14.28 -21.61 -8.15
CA PRO A 14 15.33 -22.60 -7.92
C PRO A 14 16.27 -22.79 -9.13
N ARG A 15 15.95 -22.22 -10.30
CA ARG A 15 16.83 -22.27 -11.48
C ARG A 15 18.07 -21.42 -11.28
N GLN A 16 18.01 -20.44 -10.37
CA GLN A 16 19.14 -19.59 -10.00
C GLN A 16 19.90 -20.16 -8.80
N LYS A 17 21.23 -19.98 -8.79
CA LYS A 17 22.11 -20.40 -7.69
C LYS A 17 22.93 -19.19 -7.20
N PRO A 18 22.67 -18.65 -5.98
CA PRO A 18 21.62 -19.05 -5.04
C PRO A 18 20.22 -18.72 -5.55
N ALA A 19 19.20 -19.45 -5.05
CA ALA A 19 17.81 -19.24 -5.42
C ALA A 19 17.35 -17.83 -5.01
N LYS A 20 16.89 -17.03 -5.97
CA LYS A 20 16.53 -15.62 -5.73
C LYS A 20 15.02 -15.46 -5.54
N PRO A 21 14.59 -14.56 -4.63
CA PRO A 21 13.19 -14.20 -4.54
C PRO A 21 12.75 -13.51 -5.82
N PHE A 22 11.58 -13.89 -6.33
CA PHE A 22 10.92 -13.19 -7.42
C PHE A 22 9.55 -12.67 -7.02
N TYR A 23 9.04 -12.98 -5.83
CA TYR A 23 7.77 -12.44 -5.34
C TYR A 23 7.75 -12.39 -3.81
N ILE A 24 7.14 -11.35 -3.25
CA ILE A 24 6.80 -11.23 -1.83
C ILE A 24 5.29 -11.06 -1.71
N GLY A 25 4.66 -11.75 -0.77
CA GLY A 25 3.23 -11.62 -0.52
C GLY A 25 2.86 -11.76 0.95
N LYS A 26 1.72 -11.20 1.35
CA LYS A 26 1.04 -11.55 2.61
C LYS A 26 -0.04 -12.61 2.40
N GLY A 27 -0.21 -13.49 3.39
CA GLY A 27 -1.19 -14.56 3.36
C GLY A 27 -1.85 -14.82 4.70
N THR A 28 -2.97 -15.56 4.67
CA THR A 28 -3.63 -16.19 5.83
C THR A 28 -4.03 -17.61 5.46
N GLY A 29 -3.99 -18.56 6.39
CA GLY A 29 -4.30 -19.97 6.09
C GLY A 29 -3.42 -20.54 4.97
N ASN A 30 -4.00 -21.36 4.07
CA ASN A 30 -3.27 -22.00 2.97
C ASN A 30 -3.04 -21.11 1.73
N ARG A 31 -3.37 -19.82 1.81
CA ARG A 31 -3.33 -18.89 0.67
C ARG A 31 -1.99 -18.90 -0.08
N ALA A 32 -0.85 -18.97 0.61
CA ALA A 32 0.46 -19.15 -0.01
C ALA A 32 0.56 -20.31 -1.01
N TRP A 33 -0.11 -21.42 -0.72
CA TRP A 33 -0.08 -22.66 -1.49
C TRP A 33 -1.14 -22.68 -2.60
N GLU A 34 -2.29 -22.02 -2.39
CA GLU A 34 -3.38 -21.93 -3.36
C GLU A 34 -3.01 -21.05 -4.56
N HIS A 35 -2.26 -19.97 -4.33
CA HIS A 35 -1.82 -19.01 -5.37
C HIS A 35 -0.80 -19.57 -6.38
N LEU A 36 -0.25 -20.77 -6.16
CA LEU A 36 0.63 -21.45 -7.11
C LEU A 36 -0.15 -22.09 -8.25
N ASN A 37 -1.43 -22.40 -8.05
CA ASN A 37 -2.28 -23.09 -9.03
C ASN A 37 -3.22 -22.14 -9.80
N GLU A 38 -3.32 -20.87 -9.38
CA GLU A 38 -4.10 -19.85 -10.09
C GLU A 38 -3.33 -19.32 -11.30
N VAL A 39 -3.65 -19.87 -12.47
CA VAL A 39 -3.18 -19.36 -13.76
C VAL A 39 -3.85 -18.01 -14.02
N SER A 40 -3.10 -16.93 -13.80
CA SER A 40 -3.45 -15.58 -14.23
C SER A 40 -2.40 -15.08 -15.23
N ASP A 41 -2.78 -14.16 -16.12
CA ASP A 41 -1.85 -13.53 -17.07
C ASP A 41 -0.97 -12.48 -16.36
N SER A 42 -0.10 -12.93 -15.44
CA SER A 42 0.77 -12.09 -14.62
C SER A 42 2.22 -12.53 -14.70
N GLU A 43 3.16 -11.57 -14.57
CA GLU A 43 4.59 -11.86 -14.59
C GLU A 43 4.98 -12.90 -13.53
N LYS A 44 4.31 -12.87 -12.36
CA LYS A 44 4.41 -13.89 -11.32
C LYS A 44 4.08 -15.28 -11.88
N SER A 45 2.93 -15.43 -12.53
CA SER A 45 2.48 -16.70 -13.10
C SER A 45 3.40 -17.19 -14.22
N GLY A 46 3.92 -16.27 -15.04
CA GLY A 46 4.92 -16.59 -16.06
C GLY A 46 6.17 -17.22 -15.47
N VAL A 47 6.76 -16.58 -14.44
CA VAL A 47 7.94 -17.14 -13.74
C VAL A 47 7.62 -18.50 -13.10
N ILE A 48 6.44 -18.66 -12.50
CA ILE A 48 6.00 -19.94 -11.94
C ILE A 48 5.95 -21.02 -13.04
N GLN A 49 5.30 -20.73 -14.18
CA GLN A 49 5.19 -21.67 -15.30
C GLN A 49 6.55 -22.07 -15.83
N GLU A 50 7.47 -21.12 -16.05
CA GLU A 50 8.81 -21.46 -16.54
C GLU A 50 9.62 -22.33 -15.55
N ILE A 51 9.37 -22.21 -14.23
CA ILE A 51 9.97 -23.08 -13.22
C ILE A 51 9.39 -24.50 -13.32
N HIS A 52 8.08 -24.62 -13.53
CA HIS A 52 7.42 -25.90 -13.73
C HIS A 52 7.84 -26.58 -15.03
N ASP A 53 7.97 -25.83 -16.12
CA ASP A 53 8.43 -26.33 -17.43
C ASP A 53 9.87 -26.85 -17.37
N ALA A 54 10.70 -26.29 -16.48
CA ALA A 54 12.03 -26.80 -16.17
C ALA A 54 12.02 -28.07 -15.28
N GLY A 55 10.85 -28.62 -14.95
CA GLY A 55 10.70 -29.78 -14.07
C GLY A 55 10.98 -29.49 -12.59
N LEU A 56 11.00 -28.22 -12.20
CA LEU A 56 11.31 -27.78 -10.85
C LEU A 56 10.04 -27.32 -10.11
N LYS A 57 10.16 -27.14 -8.80
CA LYS A 57 9.09 -26.60 -7.95
C LYS A 57 9.50 -25.25 -7.38
N VAL A 58 8.60 -24.29 -7.44
CA VAL A 58 8.77 -22.97 -6.82
C VAL A 58 9.07 -23.15 -5.34
N LEU A 59 10.10 -22.46 -4.84
CA LEU A 59 10.46 -22.51 -3.43
C LEU A 59 9.63 -21.50 -2.66
N HIS A 60 8.81 -22.00 -1.75
CA HIS A 60 8.02 -21.19 -0.84
C HIS A 60 8.74 -21.02 0.50
N THR A 61 8.86 -19.80 1.02
CA THR A 61 9.45 -19.53 2.33
C THR A 61 8.58 -18.56 3.12
N VAL A 62 8.11 -18.95 4.30
CA VAL A 62 7.53 -18.01 5.27
C VAL A 62 8.66 -17.18 5.87
N ILE A 63 8.57 -15.87 5.77
CA ILE A 63 9.55 -14.91 6.28
C ILE A 63 9.23 -14.52 7.71
N SER A 64 7.95 -14.31 8.00
CA SER A 64 7.45 -13.95 9.33
C SER A 64 5.98 -14.35 9.45
N ASP A 65 5.58 -14.90 10.59
CA ASP A 65 4.23 -15.38 10.89
C ASP A 65 3.71 -14.85 12.24
N ASN A 66 2.50 -15.26 12.60
CA ASN A 66 1.79 -14.79 13.80
C ASN A 66 1.62 -13.26 13.84
N LEU A 67 1.39 -12.66 12.68
CA LEU A 67 1.29 -11.22 12.48
C LEU A 67 -0.17 -10.76 12.52
N THR A 68 -0.40 -9.55 13.03
CA THR A 68 -1.62 -8.82 12.67
C THR A 68 -1.59 -8.48 11.19
N GLU A 69 -2.75 -8.17 10.60
CA GLU A 69 -2.81 -7.76 9.19
C GLU A 69 -1.93 -6.54 8.91
N GLU A 70 -1.95 -5.55 9.81
CA GLU A 70 -1.16 -4.32 9.71
C GLU A 70 0.35 -4.63 9.72
N GLN A 71 0.79 -5.54 10.60
CA GLN A 71 2.19 -5.96 10.66
C GLN A 71 2.61 -6.67 9.37
N ALA A 72 1.77 -7.58 8.86
CA ALA A 72 2.04 -8.29 7.62
C ALA A 72 2.11 -7.34 6.42
N LEU A 73 1.20 -6.37 6.34
CA LEU A 73 1.19 -5.35 5.29
C LEU A 73 2.46 -4.49 5.33
N LYS A 74 2.89 -4.06 6.52
CA LYS A 74 4.11 -3.26 6.69
C LYS A 74 5.36 -4.04 6.29
N ILE A 75 5.49 -5.30 6.75
CA ILE A 75 6.63 -6.15 6.42
C ILE A 75 6.66 -6.45 4.91
N GLU A 76 5.51 -6.75 4.29
CA GLU A 76 5.39 -6.94 2.84
C GLU A 76 5.87 -5.70 2.07
N ALA A 77 5.41 -4.51 2.45
CA ALA A 77 5.80 -3.25 1.80
C ALA A 77 7.31 -2.97 1.92
N GLU A 78 7.88 -3.14 3.12
CA GLU A 78 9.32 -2.92 3.36
C GLU A 78 10.18 -3.91 2.55
N LEU A 79 9.78 -5.18 2.48
CA LEU A 79 10.50 -6.19 1.70
C LEU A 79 10.39 -5.95 0.19
N ILE A 80 9.20 -5.57 -0.31
CA ILE A 80 9.04 -5.19 -1.72
C ILE A 80 9.91 -3.99 -2.05
N SER A 81 9.97 -3.01 -1.15
CA SER A 81 10.83 -1.85 -1.33
C SER A 81 12.31 -2.24 -1.36
N ALA A 82 12.78 -3.07 -0.42
CA ALA A 82 14.17 -3.46 -0.30
C ALA A 82 14.69 -4.34 -1.45
N PHE A 83 13.84 -5.21 -2.01
CA PHE A 83 14.23 -6.08 -3.13
C PHE A 83 13.97 -5.47 -4.51
N GLY A 84 13.11 -4.44 -4.57
CA GLY A 84 12.70 -3.76 -5.80
C GLY A 84 11.89 -4.64 -6.76
N ILE A 85 11.19 -4.01 -7.70
CA ILE A 85 10.43 -4.69 -8.76
C ILE A 85 11.17 -4.66 -10.11
N ARG A 86 11.00 -5.71 -10.92
CA ARG A 86 11.74 -5.93 -12.18
C ARG A 86 11.59 -4.82 -13.20
N SER A 87 10.40 -4.21 -13.31
CA SER A 87 10.17 -3.05 -14.19
C SER A 87 11.05 -1.84 -13.87
N GLN A 88 11.74 -1.84 -12.71
CA GLN A 88 12.65 -0.79 -12.26
C GLN A 88 14.05 -1.35 -11.93
N GLY A 89 14.40 -2.53 -12.46
CA GLY A 89 15.71 -3.16 -12.25
C GLY A 89 15.85 -3.97 -10.95
N GLY A 90 14.77 -4.13 -10.18
CA GLY A 90 14.73 -4.97 -8.98
C GLY A 90 14.47 -6.44 -9.27
N LEU A 91 14.25 -7.23 -8.20
CA LEU A 91 14.13 -8.69 -8.30
C LEU A 91 12.70 -9.20 -8.52
N LEU A 92 11.71 -8.48 -8.00
CA LEU A 92 10.36 -9.00 -7.79
C LEU A 92 9.41 -8.75 -8.96
N THR A 93 8.50 -9.69 -9.21
CA THR A 93 7.39 -9.63 -10.18
C THR A 93 6.12 -9.02 -9.58
N ASN A 94 6.21 -8.41 -8.39
CA ASN A 94 5.09 -7.71 -7.75
C ASN A 94 4.57 -6.59 -8.66
N ARG A 95 3.25 -6.55 -8.93
CA ARG A 95 2.61 -5.57 -9.82
C ARG A 95 2.39 -4.20 -9.20
N VAL A 96 2.21 -4.15 -7.89
CA VAL A 96 1.86 -2.91 -7.19
C VAL A 96 3.13 -2.24 -6.70
N ARG A 97 3.49 -1.14 -7.36
CA ARG A 97 4.03 0.05 -6.70
C ARG A 97 3.01 1.18 -6.84
N PRO A 98 2.98 2.16 -5.91
CA PRO A 98 2.20 3.36 -6.13
C PRO A 98 2.92 4.23 -7.20
N ASN A 99 2.12 4.96 -7.98
CA ASN A 99 2.48 5.46 -9.31
C ASN A 99 3.64 6.51 -9.31
N PRO A 100 4.83 6.22 -9.88
CA PRO A 100 5.93 7.17 -9.99
C PRO A 100 5.77 8.17 -11.15
N GLU A 101 4.70 8.09 -11.96
CA GLU A 101 4.47 9.01 -13.10
C GLU A 101 4.44 10.49 -12.68
N ASN A 102 4.20 10.80 -11.40
CA ASN A 102 4.22 12.17 -10.86
C ASN A 102 5.57 12.59 -10.24
N ILE A 103 6.57 11.70 -10.17
CA ILE A 103 7.90 12.05 -9.68
C ILE A 103 8.67 12.67 -10.85
N SER A 104 8.75 14.00 -10.85
CA SER A 104 9.50 14.77 -11.85
C SER A 104 10.89 14.19 -12.06
N LYS A 105 11.28 13.91 -13.32
CA LYS A 105 12.63 13.43 -13.69
C LYS A 105 13.76 14.39 -13.31
N LYS A 106 13.45 15.59 -12.80
CA LYS A 106 14.39 16.57 -12.22
C LYS A 106 14.43 16.45 -10.69
N VAL A 107 14.53 15.25 -10.12
CA VAL A 107 14.58 15.06 -8.67
C VAL A 107 15.84 15.74 -8.12
N LYS A 108 15.67 16.80 -7.32
CA LYS A 108 16.76 17.58 -6.68
C LYS A 108 17.18 17.05 -5.30
N VAL A 109 16.52 16.01 -4.81
CA VAL A 109 16.65 15.52 -3.42
C VAL A 109 16.78 14.00 -3.39
N ASN A 110 17.56 13.47 -2.45
CA ASN A 110 17.63 12.04 -2.23
C ASN A 110 16.31 11.56 -1.62
N ILE A 111 15.60 10.65 -2.29
CA ILE A 111 14.37 10.04 -1.78
C ILE A 111 14.75 8.62 -1.35
N PRO A 112 14.78 8.31 -0.05
CA PRO A 112 15.07 6.95 0.40
C PRO A 112 14.01 5.97 -0.14
N GLU A 113 14.45 4.77 -0.51
CA GLU A 113 13.54 3.69 -0.89
C GLU A 113 12.55 3.40 0.27
N GLY A 114 11.28 3.18 -0.06
CA GLY A 114 10.23 2.83 0.92
C GLY A 114 9.57 4.02 1.61
N CYS A 115 10.17 5.22 1.54
CA CYS A 115 9.59 6.42 2.17
C CYS A 115 8.23 6.80 1.57
N TYR A 116 8.05 6.60 0.27
CA TYR A 116 6.79 6.91 -0.39
C TYR A 116 5.68 5.93 0.04
N GLU A 117 5.97 4.64 0.06
CA GLU A 117 5.06 3.58 0.53
C GLU A 117 4.66 3.82 1.99
N LYS A 118 5.64 4.11 2.86
CA LYS A 118 5.39 4.50 4.25
C LYS A 118 4.48 5.72 4.38
N ALA A 119 4.67 6.73 3.52
CA ALA A 119 3.80 7.90 3.47
C ALA A 119 2.38 7.57 2.96
N GLN A 120 2.24 6.68 1.98
CA GLN A 120 0.92 6.24 1.48
C GLN A 120 0.16 5.45 2.55
N MET A 121 0.82 4.58 3.31
CA MET A 121 0.19 3.88 4.44
C MET A 121 -0.37 4.86 5.48
N GLY A 122 0.44 5.86 5.88
CA GLY A 122 -0.01 6.92 6.79
C GLY A 122 -1.17 7.72 6.20
N LEU A 123 -1.12 8.05 4.91
CA LEU A 123 -2.17 8.76 4.21
C LEU A 123 -3.48 7.97 4.19
N ASP A 124 -3.45 6.66 4.00
CA ASP A 124 -4.64 5.81 3.99
C ASP A 124 -5.35 5.80 5.35
N PHE A 125 -4.60 5.72 6.45
CA PHE A 125 -5.17 5.84 7.80
C PHE A 125 -5.87 7.18 8.01
N ILE A 126 -5.22 8.29 7.62
CA ILE A 126 -5.80 9.62 7.81
C ILE A 126 -7.02 9.81 6.90
N LYS A 127 -6.99 9.29 5.67
CA LYS A 127 -8.15 9.26 4.77
C LYS A 127 -9.33 8.53 5.40
N SER A 128 -9.10 7.36 6.02
CA SER A 128 -10.17 6.60 6.70
C SER A 128 -10.80 7.41 7.83
N ALA A 129 -9.98 7.99 8.71
CA ALA A 129 -10.47 8.79 9.83
C ALA A 129 -11.30 10.01 9.38
N ILE A 130 -10.86 10.70 8.31
CA ILE A 130 -11.62 11.80 7.71
C ILE A 130 -12.94 11.33 7.10
N MET A 131 -12.95 10.17 6.42
CA MET A 131 -14.17 9.60 5.86
C MET A 131 -15.16 9.19 6.94
N GLU A 132 -14.70 8.59 8.04
CA GLU A 132 -15.53 8.25 9.20
C GLU A 132 -16.15 9.51 9.83
N LEU A 133 -15.34 10.56 10.04
CA LEU A 133 -15.83 11.85 10.53
C LEU A 133 -16.88 12.46 9.57
N ALA A 134 -16.64 12.40 8.27
CA ALA A 134 -17.58 12.92 7.27
C ALA A 134 -18.88 12.09 7.20
N LYS A 135 -18.80 10.75 7.29
CA LYS A 135 -19.97 9.86 7.33
C LYS A 135 -20.83 10.10 8.58
N ALA A 136 -20.19 10.35 9.72
CA ALA A 136 -20.88 10.72 10.96
C ALA A 136 -21.55 12.11 10.90
N ASN A 137 -21.25 12.92 9.88
CA ASN A 137 -21.76 14.29 9.73
C ASN A 137 -22.43 14.50 8.35
N PRO A 138 -23.68 14.02 8.14
CA PRO A 138 -24.35 14.07 6.83
C PRO A 138 -24.52 15.48 6.23
N SER A 139 -24.55 16.52 7.07
CA SER A 139 -24.57 17.92 6.60
C SER A 139 -23.24 18.41 6.02
N GLY A 140 -22.19 17.61 6.14
CA GLY A 140 -20.83 17.86 5.69
C GLY A 140 -19.93 18.53 6.73
N ILE A 141 -18.62 18.37 6.52
CA ILE A 141 -17.53 18.90 7.35
C ILE A 141 -16.71 19.95 6.58
N LYS A 142 -16.06 20.87 7.28
CA LYS A 142 -15.06 21.80 6.75
C LYS A 142 -13.65 21.24 6.90
N ASN A 143 -12.67 21.84 6.20
CA ASN A 143 -11.25 21.53 6.42
C ASN A 143 -10.85 21.76 7.88
N SER A 144 -11.31 22.86 8.47
CA SER A 144 -11.08 23.18 9.89
C SER A 144 -11.62 22.13 10.85
N ASP A 145 -12.72 21.46 10.50
CA ASP A 145 -13.34 20.42 11.34
C ASP A 145 -12.45 19.18 11.33
N ALA A 146 -12.02 18.71 10.16
CA ALA A 146 -11.05 17.62 10.04
C ALA A 146 -9.73 17.95 10.73
N ALA A 147 -9.21 19.17 10.56
CA ALA A 147 -7.97 19.60 11.18
C ALA A 147 -8.06 19.58 12.71
N LYS A 148 -9.09 20.23 13.25
CA LYS A 148 -9.27 20.40 14.70
C LYS A 148 -9.61 19.09 15.40
N TYR A 149 -10.60 18.35 14.90
CA TYR A 149 -11.13 17.20 15.61
C TYR A 149 -10.31 15.92 15.43
N LEU A 150 -9.47 15.84 14.39
CA LEU A 150 -8.55 14.72 14.18
C LEU A 150 -7.10 15.06 14.55
N GLY A 151 -6.85 16.24 15.14
CA GLY A 151 -5.50 16.64 15.57
C GLY A 151 -4.51 16.85 14.42
N LEU A 152 -5.00 17.22 13.22
CA LEU A 152 -4.17 17.44 12.03
C LEU A 152 -3.77 18.93 11.86
N GLN A 153 -3.88 19.72 12.93
CA GLN A 153 -3.59 21.15 12.88
C GLN A 153 -2.08 21.41 12.77
N SER A 154 -1.71 22.42 11.99
CA SER A 154 -0.34 22.92 11.89
C SER A 154 -0.13 24.12 12.83
N ASP A 155 1.04 24.19 13.46
CA ASP A 155 1.52 25.35 14.21
C ASP A 155 2.59 26.17 13.44
N TYR A 156 2.66 25.99 12.12
CA TYR A 156 3.62 26.69 11.26
C TYR A 156 3.32 28.20 11.18
N GLY A 157 4.05 28.99 11.96
CA GLY A 157 4.24 30.44 11.78
C GLY A 157 2.98 31.32 11.86
N GLY A 158 1.88 30.84 12.43
CA GLY A 158 0.64 31.61 12.60
C GLY A 158 -0.28 31.69 11.37
N GLY A 159 -0.02 30.91 10.31
CA GLY A 159 -0.86 30.82 9.11
C GLY A 159 -2.10 29.91 9.25
N SER A 160 -2.66 29.46 8.12
CA SER A 160 -3.82 28.54 8.11
C SER A 160 -3.45 27.22 8.78
N LYS A 161 -4.22 26.78 9.77
CA LYS A 161 -3.88 25.58 10.55
C LYS A 161 -4.27 24.26 9.88
N ASP A 162 -4.93 24.29 8.73
CA ASP A 162 -5.64 23.15 8.13
C ASP A 162 -5.06 22.67 6.78
N TYR A 163 -3.83 23.07 6.42
CA TYR A 163 -3.20 22.71 5.14
C TYR A 163 -3.18 21.19 4.87
N LEU A 164 -2.87 20.39 5.89
CA LEU A 164 -2.86 18.93 5.76
C LEU A 164 -4.27 18.41 5.41
N SER A 165 -5.30 18.94 6.06
CA SER A 165 -6.69 18.58 5.76
C SER A 165 -7.10 19.00 4.34
N TYR A 166 -6.68 20.17 3.85
CA TYR A 166 -6.90 20.56 2.45
C TYR A 166 -6.31 19.55 1.47
N SER A 167 -5.07 19.13 1.69
CA SER A 167 -4.40 18.15 0.83
C SER A 167 -5.15 16.82 0.81
N ILE A 168 -5.53 16.30 1.98
CA ILE A 168 -6.16 14.98 2.08
C ILE A 168 -7.59 15.00 1.54
N LEU A 169 -8.38 16.04 1.86
CA LEU A 169 -9.73 16.21 1.33
C LEU A 169 -9.72 16.39 -0.21
N GLY A 170 -8.72 17.08 -0.75
CA GLY A 170 -8.51 17.18 -2.20
C GLY A 170 -8.20 15.83 -2.87
N ILE A 171 -7.40 14.97 -2.21
CA ILE A 171 -7.13 13.60 -2.68
C ILE A 171 -8.43 12.77 -2.69
N LEU A 172 -9.20 12.80 -1.60
CA LEU A 172 -10.49 12.10 -1.52
C LEU A 172 -11.51 12.58 -2.56
N MET A 173 -11.50 13.89 -2.88
CA MET A 173 -12.31 14.44 -3.97
C MET A 173 -11.85 13.94 -5.34
N LYS A 174 -10.54 13.89 -5.60
CA LYS A 174 -9.97 13.33 -6.84
C LYS A 174 -10.30 11.85 -7.01
N GLU A 175 -10.33 11.09 -5.91
CA GLU A 175 -10.76 9.69 -5.87
C GLU A 175 -12.29 9.53 -6.02
N GLY A 176 -13.07 10.61 -6.06
CA GLY A 176 -14.53 10.57 -6.17
C GLY A 176 -15.26 10.14 -4.90
N ARG A 177 -14.54 9.97 -3.78
CA ARG A 177 -15.06 9.53 -2.47
C ARG A 177 -15.65 10.66 -1.65
N MET A 178 -15.39 11.90 -2.06
CA MET A 178 -15.85 13.10 -1.38
C MET A 178 -16.32 14.17 -2.36
N VAL A 179 -17.39 14.88 -2.02
CA VAL A 179 -17.97 15.94 -2.85
C VAL A 179 -18.27 17.19 -2.02
N ARG A 180 -18.45 18.34 -2.68
CA ARG A 180 -18.91 19.56 -2.02
C ARG A 180 -20.41 19.76 -2.20
N ASN A 181 -21.10 20.03 -1.11
CA ASN A 181 -22.50 20.45 -1.14
C ASN A 181 -22.62 21.96 -1.46
N GLU A 182 -23.86 22.44 -1.61
CA GLU A 182 -24.18 23.84 -1.91
C GLU A 182 -23.61 24.82 -0.87
N LYS A 183 -23.47 24.38 0.38
CA LYS A 183 -22.87 25.15 1.49
C LYS A 183 -21.33 25.08 1.51
N LYS A 184 -20.71 24.56 0.45
CA LYS A 184 -19.25 24.35 0.31
C LYS A 184 -18.65 23.46 1.41
N LYS A 185 -19.47 22.61 2.04
CA LYS A 185 -19.01 21.59 2.98
C LYS A 185 -18.70 20.29 2.25
N HIS A 186 -17.75 19.53 2.77
CA HIS A 186 -17.33 18.24 2.23
C HIS A 186 -18.21 17.14 2.78
N VAL A 187 -18.80 16.33 1.90
CA VAL A 187 -19.71 15.24 2.24
C VAL A 187 -19.11 13.95 1.69
N ALA A 188 -19.06 12.91 2.52
CA ALA A 188 -18.67 11.58 2.08
C ALA A 188 -19.69 11.08 1.06
N LYS A 189 -19.21 10.60 -0.09
CA LYS A 189 -20.04 9.89 -1.04
C LYS A 189 -20.24 8.48 -0.47
N SER A 190 -21.48 8.02 -0.35
CA SER A 190 -21.77 6.62 -0.02
C SER A 190 -21.12 5.75 -1.09
N GLU A 191 -20.34 4.75 -0.66
CA GLU A 191 -19.84 3.68 -1.53
C GLU A 191 -21.01 2.86 -2.08
#